data_AF-A0A7V0JWR5-F1
#
_entry.id   AF-A0A7V0JWR5-F1
#
_cell.length_a   1.000
_cell.length_b   1.000
_cell.length_c   1.000
_cell.angle_alpha   90.00
_cell.angle_beta   90.00
_cell.angle_gamma   90.00
#
_symmetry.space_group_name_H-M   'P 1'
#
loop_
_entity.id
_entity.type
_entity.pdbx_description
1 polymer ?
#
loop_
_entity_poly.entity_id
_entity_poly.type
_entity_poly.pdbx_seq_one_letter_code
_entity_poly.pdbx_strand_id
1 'polypeptide(L)'
;VIGIIEATAIKMKVSGFKPPRPLTHDLLNNLITQMGAKLEKVVVTKLENNIFYAKLVVRKRDGELIEVDARPSDSIALALRAGAPIFVEEEVLEQAEMKG
;
A
#
# COMPACT_ATOMS: atom_id res chain seq x y z
N VAL A 1 1.05 11.39 10.32
CA VAL A 1 0.75 10.45 11.44
C VAL A 1 -0.12 9.33 10.91
N ILE A 2 0.19 8.07 11.24
CA ILE A 2 -0.68 6.92 10.94
C ILE A 2 -1.38 6.46 12.23
N GLY A 3 -2.60 5.96 12.13
CA GLY A 3 -3.35 5.45 13.28
C GLY A 3 -2.77 4.16 13.84
N ILE A 4 -3.14 3.84 15.09
CA ILE A 4 -2.65 2.65 15.81
C ILE A 4 -3.05 1.35 15.10
N ILE A 5 -4.25 1.31 14.50
CA ILE A 5 -4.76 0.13 13.81
C ILE A 5 -3.92 -0.14 12.56
N GLU A 6 -3.63 0.89 11.78
CA GLU A 6 -2.79 0.81 10.59
C GLU A 6 -1.36 0.40 10.94
N ALA A 7 -0.77 1.03 11.96
CA ALA A 7 0.56 0.69 12.44
C ALA A 7 0.63 -0.77 12.93
N THR A 8 -0.40 -1.25 13.62
CA THR A 8 -0.50 -2.63 14.09
C THR A 8 -0.58 -3.60 12.91
N ALA A 9 -1.39 -3.32 11.89
CA ALA A 9 -1.54 -4.16 10.72
C ALA A 9 -0.23 -4.30 9.91
N ILE A 10 0.57 -3.24 9.84
CA ILE A 10 1.92 -3.26 9.26
C ILE A 10 2.85 -4.10 10.14
N LYS A 11 2.91 -3.80 11.44
CA LYS A 11 3.79 -4.48 12.40
C LYS A 11 3.58 -6.00 12.43
N MET A 12 2.32 -6.46 12.43
CA MET A 12 1.99 -7.89 12.41
C MET A 12 2.59 -8.60 11.19
N LYS A 13 2.55 -7.97 10.01
CA LYS A 13 3.11 -8.57 8.80
C LYS A 13 4.63 -8.58 8.84
N VAL A 14 5.25 -7.48 9.27
CA VAL A 14 6.70 -7.36 9.42
C VAL A 14 7.24 -8.36 10.43
N SER A 15 6.51 -8.62 11.53
CA SER A 15 6.89 -9.62 12.54
C SER A 15 6.68 -11.07 12.09
N GLY A 16 6.20 -11.30 10.86
CA GLY A 16 5.90 -12.63 10.34
C GLY A 16 4.71 -13.32 11.01
N PHE A 17 3.89 -12.60 11.78
CA PHE A 17 2.73 -13.16 12.45
C PHE A 17 1.70 -13.63 11.41
N LYS A 18 1.24 -14.87 11.54
CA LYS A 18 0.22 -15.47 10.68
C LYS A 18 -1.09 -15.61 11.47
N PRO A 19 -2.10 -14.76 11.20
CA PRO A 19 -3.39 -14.89 11.87
C PRO A 19 -4.11 -16.19 11.44
N PRO A 20 -4.98 -16.77 12.28
CA PRO A 20 -5.72 -17.99 11.95
C PRO A 20 -6.73 -17.80 10.81
N ARG A 21 -7.12 -16.56 10.53
CA ARG A 21 -8.00 -16.17 9.42
C ARG A 21 -7.45 -14.90 8.75
N PRO A 22 -7.71 -14.68 7.44
CA PRO A 22 -7.30 -13.47 6.74
C PRO A 22 -7.85 -12.20 7.42
N LEU A 23 -6.98 -11.22 7.66
CA LEU A 23 -7.40 -9.88 8.09
C LEU A 23 -7.72 -9.01 6.86
N THR A 24 -8.14 -7.76 7.07
CA THR A 24 -8.62 -6.87 6.00
C THR A 24 -7.67 -6.77 4.79
N HIS A 25 -6.37 -6.56 5.04
CA HIS A 25 -5.39 -6.44 3.97
C HIS A 25 -5.08 -7.80 3.31
N ASP A 26 -5.19 -8.91 4.04
CA ASP A 26 -5.04 -10.25 3.48
C ASP A 26 -6.24 -10.59 2.58
N LEU A 27 -7.45 -10.24 3.03
CA LEU A 27 -8.69 -10.35 2.26
C LEU A 27 -8.60 -9.55 0.96
N LEU A 28 -8.15 -8.28 1.02
CA LEU A 28 -8.01 -7.44 -0.17
C LEU A 28 -6.99 -8.02 -1.16
N ASN A 29 -5.83 -8.49 -0.68
CA ASN A 29 -4.85 -9.16 -1.54
C ASN A 29 -5.43 -10.42 -2.20
N ASN A 30 -6.19 -11.21 -1.44
CA ASN A 30 -6.88 -12.40 -1.96
C ASN A 30 -7.90 -12.01 -3.03
N LEU A 31 -8.70 -10.96 -2.82
CA LEU A 31 -9.67 -10.48 -3.81
C LEU A 31 -8.99 -10.07 -5.13
N ILE A 32 -7.93 -9.25 -5.05
CA ILE A 32 -7.15 -8.84 -6.24
C ILE A 32 -6.66 -10.07 -7.00
N THR A 33 -6.06 -11.04 -6.28
CA THR A 33 -5.53 -12.27 -6.88
C THR A 33 -6.62 -13.14 -7.50
N GLN A 34 -7.75 -13.34 -6.81
CA GLN A 34 -8.86 -14.18 -7.27
C GLN A 34 -9.61 -13.57 -8.46
N MET A 35 -9.58 -12.24 -8.59
CA MET A 35 -10.08 -11.54 -9.78
C MET A 35 -9.11 -11.63 -10.97
N GLY A 36 -8.01 -12.38 -10.85
CA GLY A 36 -7.01 -12.53 -11.91
C GLY A 36 -6.12 -11.30 -12.09
N ALA A 37 -5.99 -10.46 -11.08
CA ALA A 37 -5.13 -9.29 -11.07
C ALA A 37 -3.98 -9.46 -10.07
N LYS A 38 -3.00 -8.57 -10.14
CA LYS A 38 -1.85 -8.53 -9.24
C LYS A 38 -1.57 -7.09 -8.83
N LEU A 39 -1.27 -6.85 -7.55
CA LEU A 39 -0.68 -5.58 -7.14
C LEU A 39 0.74 -5.50 -7.70
N GLU A 40 0.94 -4.64 -8.69
CA GLU A 40 2.21 -4.47 -9.39
C GLU A 40 3.20 -3.66 -8.53
N LYS A 41 2.72 -2.53 -8.00
CA LYS A 41 3.49 -1.63 -7.15
C LYS A 41 2.57 -0.70 -6.35
N VAL A 42 3.13 -0.06 -5.34
CA VAL A 42 2.55 1.09 -4.67
C VAL A 42 3.41 2.31 -4.94
N VAL A 43 2.79 3.47 -5.13
CA VAL A 43 3.51 4.75 -5.30
C VAL A 43 2.91 5.78 -4.35
N VAL A 44 3.72 6.37 -3.48
CA VAL A 44 3.33 7.57 -2.71
C VAL A 44 3.56 8.77 -3.62
N THR A 45 2.47 9.43 -4.02
CA THR A 45 2.46 10.31 -5.20
C THR A 45 2.57 11.79 -4.86
N LYS A 46 2.00 12.24 -3.74
CA LYS A 46 2.03 13.66 -3.36
C LYS A 46 1.85 13.87 -1.85
N LEU A 47 2.33 15.02 -1.37
CA LEU A 47 2.06 15.57 -0.06
C LEU A 47 1.38 16.93 -0.22
N GLU A 48 0.11 17.03 0.17
CA GLU A 48 -0.67 18.25 0.03
C GLU A 48 -1.41 18.54 1.34
N ASN A 49 -1.30 19.77 1.86
CA ASN A 49 -1.92 20.15 3.13
C ASN A 49 -1.63 19.18 4.30
N ASN A 50 -0.38 18.67 4.37
CA ASN A 50 0.06 17.64 5.33
C ASN A 50 -0.61 16.26 5.18
N ILE A 51 -1.28 16.01 4.05
CA ILE A 51 -1.91 14.74 3.71
C ILE A 51 -1.07 14.08 2.61
N PHE A 52 -0.58 12.88 2.91
CA PHE A 52 0.10 12.05 1.92
C PHE A 52 -0.92 11.22 1.14
N TYR A 53 -0.70 11.11 -0.16
CA TYR A 53 -1.51 10.33 -1.09
C TYR A 53 -0.68 9.17 -1.65
N ALA A 54 -1.34 8.06 -1.93
CA ALA A 54 -0.71 6.93 -2.59
C ALA A 54 -1.65 6.31 -3.63
N LYS A 55 -1.04 5.59 -4.57
CA LYS A 55 -1.77 4.79 -5.55
C LYS A 55 -1.35 3.33 -5.45
N LEU A 56 -2.34 2.46 -5.48
CA LEU A 56 -2.15 1.05 -5.78
C LEU A 56 -2.14 0.91 -7.30
N VAL A 57 -1.06 0.39 -7.88
CA VAL A 57 -1.00 0.06 -9.30
C VAL A 57 -1.29 -1.43 -9.44
N VAL A 58 -2.44 -1.78 -9.99
CA VAL A 58 -2.92 -3.14 -10.13
C VAL A 58 -2.89 -3.55 -11.60
N ARG A 59 -2.22 -4.65 -11.90
CA ARG A 59 -2.14 -5.23 -13.25
C ARG A 59 -3.21 -6.30 -13.41
N LYS A 60 -4.10 -6.12 -14.38
CA LYS A 60 -5.08 -7.15 -14.82
C LYS A 60 -4.40 -8.23 -15.66
N ARG A 61 -5.11 -9.32 -15.90
CA ARG A 61 -4.64 -10.46 -16.71
C ARG A 61 -4.34 -10.11 -18.17
N ASP A 62 -5.06 -9.14 -18.74
CA ASP A 62 -4.87 -8.63 -20.10
C ASP A 62 -3.68 -7.64 -20.21
N GLY A 63 -3.01 -7.34 -19.09
CA GLY A 63 -1.89 -6.43 -19.01
C GLY A 63 -2.27 -4.98 -18.70
N GLU A 64 -3.56 -4.63 -18.69
CA GLU A 64 -4.04 -3.30 -18.34
C GLU A 64 -3.63 -2.94 -16.90
N LEU A 65 -3.18 -1.71 -16.71
CA LEU A 65 -2.86 -1.14 -15.40
C LEU A 65 -4.03 -0.28 -14.92
N ILE A 66 -4.51 -0.58 -13.72
CA ILE A 66 -5.46 0.25 -12.99
C ILE A 66 -4.73 0.94 -11.86
N GLU A 67 -5.00 2.22 -11.69
CA GLU A 67 -4.58 2.98 -10.52
C GLU A 67 -5.75 3.17 -9.57
N VAL A 68 -5.57 2.83 -8.30
CA VAL A 68 -6.56 3.02 -7.24
C VAL A 68 -6.00 3.97 -6.20
N ASP A 69 -6.72 5.07 -5.96
CA ASP A 69 -6.38 6.02 -4.89
C ASP A 69 -6.49 5.33 -3.52
N ALA A 70 -5.49 5.54 -2.68
CA ALA A 70 -5.41 4.92 -1.37
C ALA A 70 -4.56 5.77 -0.41
N ARG A 71 -4.81 5.61 0.89
CA ARG A 71 -3.90 6.16 1.89
C ARG A 71 -2.57 5.40 1.85
N PRO A 72 -1.43 6.07 2.10
CA PRO A 72 -0.13 5.39 2.16
C PRO A 72 -0.09 4.25 3.16
N SER A 73 -0.74 4.38 4.31
CA SER A 73 -0.75 3.34 5.35
C SER A 73 -1.38 2.03 4.88
N ASP A 74 -2.54 2.12 4.22
CA ASP A 74 -3.24 0.95 3.67
C ASP A 74 -2.44 0.34 2.52
N SER A 75 -1.83 1.21 1.71
CA SER A 75 -1.02 0.81 0.56
C SER A 75 0.23 0.03 0.98
N ILE A 76 0.96 0.52 1.98
CA ILE A 76 2.13 -0.15 2.55
C ILE A 76 1.71 -1.49 3.16
N ALA A 77 0.63 -1.51 3.94
CA ALA A 77 0.15 -2.74 4.57
C ALA A 77 -0.23 -3.82 3.55
N LEU A 78 -0.82 -3.44 2.42
CA LEU A 78 -1.15 -4.33 1.32
C LEU A 78 0.09 -4.77 0.53
N ALA A 79 1.00 -3.85 0.21
CA ALA A 79 2.24 -4.14 -0.52
C ALA A 79 3.09 -5.20 0.20
N LEU A 80 3.22 -5.09 1.52
CA LEU A 80 3.94 -6.09 2.34
C LEU A 80 3.31 -7.48 2.27
N ARG A 81 2.00 -7.59 2.03
CA ARG A 81 1.28 -8.87 1.89
C ARG A 81 1.37 -9.42 0.48
N ALA A 82 1.27 -8.55 -0.52
CA ALA A 82 1.41 -8.88 -1.93
C ALA A 82 2.87 -9.16 -2.34
N GLY A 83 3.85 -8.74 -1.54
CA GLY A 83 5.26 -8.73 -1.94
C GLY A 83 5.52 -7.72 -3.07
N ALA A 84 4.72 -6.65 -3.13
CA ALA A 84 4.84 -5.63 -4.16
C ALA A 84 5.84 -4.55 -3.74
N PRO A 85 6.64 -4.01 -4.68
CA PRO A 85 7.54 -2.90 -4.41
C PRO A 85 6.76 -1.62 -4.06
N ILE A 86 7.37 -0.80 -3.20
CA ILE A 86 6.84 0.49 -2.76
C ILE A 86 7.79 1.57 -3.28
N PHE A 87 7.23 2.57 -3.94
CA PHE A 87 7.94 3.74 -4.46
C PHE A 87 7.39 5.02 -3.82
N VAL A 88 8.20 6.06 -3.82
CA VAL A 88 7.84 7.40 -3.38
C VAL A 88 8.36 8.36 -4.46
N GLU A 89 7.52 9.30 -4.88
CA GLU A 89 7.95 10.35 -5.80
C GLU A 89 9.00 11.26 -5.14
N GLU A 90 9.98 11.70 -5.91
CA GLU A 90 11.11 12.50 -5.40
C GLU A 90 10.64 13.79 -4.75
N GLU A 91 9.69 14.50 -5.36
CA GLU A 91 9.08 15.71 -4.82
C GLU A 91 8.47 15.50 -3.43
N VAL A 92 7.94 14.30 -3.16
CA VAL A 92 7.36 13.96 -1.84
C VAL A 92 8.45 13.80 -0.79
N LEU A 93 9.60 13.22 -1.16
CA LEU A 93 10.75 13.08 -0.28
C LEU A 93 11.30 14.47 0.07
N GLU A 94 11.52 15.32 -0.93
CA GLU A 94 12.03 16.69 -0.73
C GLU A 94 11.12 17.51 0.21
N GLN A 95 9.80 17.46 -0.01
CA GLN A 95 8.83 18.16 0.83
C GLN A 95 8.75 17.62 2.27
N ALA A 96 9.00 16.33 2.46
CA ALA A 96 9.03 15.71 3.78
C ALA A 96 10.31 16.09 4.55
N GLU A 97 11.46 16.18 3.87
CA GLU A 97 12.74 16.57 4.46
C GLU A 97 12.75 18.03 4.94
N MET A 98 12.17 18.95 4.17
CA MET A 98 12.07 20.37 4.58
C MET A 98 11.19 20.61 5.82
N LYS A 99 10.42 19.62 6.27
CA LYS A 99 9.55 19.69 7.45
C LYS A 99 10.10 18.95 8.67
N GLY A 100 11.23 18.24 8.54
CA GLY A 100 11.92 17.55 9.64
C GLY A 100 12.90 18.46 10.37
#